data_AF-A0A1A6GTA0-F1
#
_entry.id   AF-A0A1A6GTA0-F1
#
_cell.length_a   1.000
_cell.length_b   1.000
_cell.length_c   1.000
_cell.angle_alpha   90.00
_cell.angle_beta   90.00
_cell.angle_gamma   90.00
#
_symmetry.space_group_name_H-M   'P 1'
#
loop_
_entity.id
_entity.type
_entity.pdbx_description
1 polymer ?
#
loop_
_entity_poly.entity_id
_entity_poly.type
_entity_poly.pdbx_seq_one_letter_code
_entity_poly.pdbx_strand_id
1 'polypeptide(L)' 'MEAFKDMSAKEGICIAHSYKIYSNAGEQSFDKLLKKLRSHLPKARVVACFCEGMTVRGLLMAMRRLGLAGEFLLLG' A
#
# COMPACT_ATOMS: atom_id res chain seq x y z
N MET A 1 -9.50 6.93 -5.90
CA MET A 1 -8.05 7.24 -6.01
C MET A 1 -7.79 8.61 -6.61
N GLU A 2 -8.32 8.95 -7.79
CA GLU A 2 -8.00 10.24 -8.45
C GLU A 2 -8.41 11.47 -7.61
N ALA A 3 -9.58 11.42 -6.97
CA ALA A 3 -10.00 12.49 -6.05
C ALA A 3 -9.02 12.70 -4.87
N PHE A 4 -8.45 11.61 -4.34
CA PHE A 4 -7.45 11.71 -3.27
C PHE A 4 -6.16 12.34 -3.76
N LYS A 5 -5.69 12.02 -4.98
CA LYS A 5 -4.48 12.63 -5.56
C LYS A 5 -4.65 14.13 -5.75
N ASP A 6 -5.81 14.57 -6.25
CA ASP A 6 -6.10 15.98 -6.47
C ASP A 6 -6.17 16.73 -5.13
N MET A 7 -6.90 16.20 -4.15
CA MET A 7 -6.99 16.82 -2.82
C MET A 7 -5.65 16.81 -2.08
N SER A 8 -4.90 15.71 -2.13
CA SER A 8 -3.59 15.64 -1.48
C SER A 8 -2.61 16.64 -2.08
N ALA A 9 -2.64 16.84 -3.41
CA ALA A 9 -1.81 17.83 -4.07
C ALA A 9 -2.16 19.26 -3.66
N LYS A 10 -3.45 19.59 -3.53
CA LYS A 10 -3.92 20.90 -3.05
C LYS A 10 -3.45 21.21 -1.63
N GLU A 11 -3.38 20.19 -0.78
CA GLU A 11 -2.90 20.30 0.61
C GLU A 11 -1.38 20.12 0.75
N GLY A 12 -0.63 20.03 -0.36
CA GLY A 12 0.83 19.89 -0.33
C GLY A 12 1.33 18.52 0.17
N ILE A 13 0.48 17.49 0.15
CA ILE A 13 0.83 16.12 0.54
C ILE A 13 1.37 15.35 -0.68
N CYS A 14 2.65 14.99 -0.62
CA CYS A 14 3.32 14.21 -1.66
C CYS A 14 2.91 12.73 -1.63
N ILE A 15 2.75 12.13 -2.82
CA ILE A 15 2.54 10.69 -2.99
C ILE A 15 3.83 10.06 -3.52
N ALA A 16 4.41 9.13 -2.76
CA ALA A 16 5.64 8.44 -3.16
C ALA A 16 5.45 7.65 -4.46
N HIS A 17 4.44 6.77 -4.51
CA HIS A 17 4.04 6.07 -5.72
C HIS A 17 2.61 5.54 -5.61
N SER A 18 1.91 5.48 -6.73
CA SER A 18 0.55 4.94 -6.87
C SER A 18 0.60 3.52 -7.44
N TYR A 19 0.24 2.51 -6.65
CA TYR A 19 0.17 1.11 -7.11
C TYR A 19 -1.27 0.64 -7.30
N LYS A 20 -1.47 -0.31 -8.22
CA LYS A 20 -2.74 -1.01 -8.45
C LYS A 20 -2.51 -2.51 -8.31
N ILE A 21 -3.45 -3.20 -7.68
CA ILE A 21 -3.48 -4.66 -7.55
C ILE A 21 -4.94 -5.11 -7.56
N TYR A 22 -5.23 -6.23 -8.21
CA TYR A 22 -6.57 -6.82 -8.21
C TYR A 22 -6.81 -7.59 -6.91
N SER A 23 -8.05 -7.61 -6.42
CA SER A 23 -8.42 -8.29 -5.16
C SER A 23 -8.26 -9.82 -5.21
N ASN A 24 -8.27 -10.40 -6.41
CA ASN A 24 -8.03 -11.82 -6.67
C ASN A 24 -6.57 -12.13 -7.08
N ALA A 25 -5.65 -11.18 -6.98
CA ALA A 25 -4.25 -11.43 -7.33
C ALA A 25 -3.62 -12.49 -6.43
N GLY A 26 -2.75 -13.33 -7.00
CA GLY A 26 -2.05 -14.38 -6.25
C GLY A 26 -1.06 -13.82 -5.22
N GLU A 27 -0.69 -14.64 -4.23
CA GLU A 27 0.16 -14.25 -3.10
C GLU A 27 1.48 -13.57 -3.51
N GLN A 28 2.16 -14.10 -4.54
CA GLN A 28 3.41 -13.54 -5.05
C GLN A 28 3.26 -12.10 -5.56
N SER A 29 2.08 -11.71 -6.03
CA SER A 29 1.81 -10.34 -6.49
C SER A 29 1.75 -9.37 -5.31
N PHE A 30 1.12 -9.78 -4.20
CA PHE A 30 1.13 -9.01 -2.96
C PHE A 30 2.54 -8.91 -2.37
N ASP A 31 3.32 -10.00 -2.41
CA ASP A 31 4.71 -9.98 -1.93
C ASP A 31 5.59 -9.03 -2.76
N LYS A 32 5.43 -9.04 -4.09
CA LYS A 32 6.11 -8.08 -4.99
C LYS A 32 5.67 -6.64 -4.72
N LEU A 33 4.39 -6.41 -4.44
CA LEU A 33 3.88 -5.09 -4.07
C LEU A 33 4.50 -4.59 -2.77
N LEU A 34 4.57 -5.42 -1.72
CA LEU A 34 5.20 -5.04 -0.46
C LEU A 34 6.68 -4.73 -0.60
N LYS A 35 7.42 -5.47 -1.45
CA LYS A 35 8.82 -5.14 -1.76
C LYS A 35 8.96 -3.76 -2.41
N LYS A 36 8.04 -3.38 -3.31
CA LYS A 36 8.00 -2.05 -3.92
C LYS A 36 7.59 -0.95 -2.93
N LEU A 37 6.69 -1.24 -1.98
CA LEU A 37 6.37 -0.29 -0.92
C LEU A 37 7.58 -0.08 0.01
N ARG A 38 8.30 -1.17 0.32
CA ARG A 38 9.50 -1.14 1.16
C ARG A 38 10.65 -0.35 0.57
N SER A 39 10.76 -0.23 -0.77
CA SER A 39 11.79 0.61 -1.38
C SER A 39 11.63 2.11 -1.10
N HIS A 40 10.46 2.54 -0.60
CA HIS A 40 10.22 3.93 -0.18
C HIS A 40 10.50 4.18 1.30
N LEU A 41 10.82 3.14 2.08
CA LEU A 41 11.22 3.32 3.48
C LEU A 41 12.64 3.89 3.59
N PRO A 42 12.91 4.72 4.62
CA PRO A 42 11.99 5.15 5.67
C PRO A 42 11.14 6.39 5.32
N LYS A 43 11.25 6.93 4.09
CA LYS A 43 10.64 8.20 3.67
C LYS A 43 9.11 8.15 3.64
N ALA A 44 8.51 7.01 3.31
CA ALA A 44 7.06 6.81 3.32
C ALA A 44 6.67 5.59 4.17
N ARG A 45 6.04 5.82 5.33
CA ARG A 45 5.57 4.78 6.27
C ARG A 45 4.07 4.55 6.26
N VAL A 46 3.30 5.51 5.74
CA VAL A 46 1.84 5.45 5.67
C VAL A 46 1.43 5.04 4.26
N VAL A 47 0.53 4.06 4.16
CA VAL A 47 -0.05 3.59 2.90
C VAL A 47 -1.54 3.87 2.91
N ALA A 48 -1.98 4.84 2.11
CA ALA A 48 -3.41 5.06 1.86
C ALA A 48 -3.93 4.02 0.85
N CYS A 49 -4.81 3.13 1.30
CA CYS A 49 -5.34 1.99 0.55
C CYS A 49 -6.81 2.22 0.19
N PHE A 50 -7.05 2.72 -1.03
CA PHE A 50 -8.39 2.73 -1.62
C PHE A 50 -8.71 1.34 -2.18
N CYS A 51 -9.01 0.41 -1.28
CA CYS A 51 -8.94 -1.02 -1.52
C CYS A 51 -10.18 -1.74 -0.99
N GLU A 52 -10.62 -2.80 -1.68
CA GLU A 52 -11.62 -3.72 -1.13
C GLU A 52 -11.03 -4.50 0.07
N GLY A 53 -11.89 -4.96 0.99
CA GLY A 53 -11.46 -5.68 2.20
C GLY A 53 -10.57 -6.90 1.92
N MET A 54 -10.82 -7.62 0.82
CA MET A 54 -9.97 -8.75 0.41
C MET A 54 -8.56 -8.33 0.00
N THR A 55 -8.39 -7.15 -0.58
CA THR A 55 -7.07 -6.59 -0.91
C THR A 55 -6.32 -6.22 0.35
N VAL A 56 -6.99 -5.63 1.35
CA VAL A 56 -6.38 -5.33 2.66
C VAL A 56 -5.96 -6.63 3.36
N ARG A 57 -6.80 -7.66 3.33
CA ARG A 57 -6.45 -8.99 3.85
C ARG A 57 -5.22 -9.57 3.14
N GLY A 58 -5.16 -9.48 1.82
CA GLY A 58 -4.01 -9.93 1.02
C GLY A 58 -2.70 -9.22 1.40
N LEU A 59 -2.76 -7.90 1.62
CA LEU A 59 -1.64 -7.12 2.13
C LEU A 59 -1.19 -7.57 3.52
N LEU A 60 -2.12 -7.71 4.48
CA LEU A 60 -1.79 -8.14 5.85
C LEU A 60 -1.19 -9.56 5.88
N MET A 61 -1.73 -10.47 5.06
CA MET A 61 -1.18 -11.83 4.92
C MET A 61 0.25 -11.80 4.34
N ALA A 62 0.49 -10.98 3.32
CA ALA A 62 1.83 -10.81 2.75
C ALA A 62 2.80 -10.15 3.75
N MET A 63 2.35 -9.19 4.56
CA MET A 63 3.16 -8.58 5.63
C MET A 63 3.56 -9.63 6.67
N ARG A 64 2.63 -10.52 7.04
CA ARG A 64 2.93 -11.65 7.93
C ARG A 64 3.94 -12.63 7.30
N ARG A 65 3.75 -13.03 6.04
CA ARG A 65 4.68 -13.94 5.34
C ARG A 65 6.09 -13.37 5.21
N LEU A 66 6.22 -12.07 4.97
CA LEU A 66 7.49 -11.39 4.78
C LEU A 66 8.12 -10.85 6.08
N GLY A 67 7.46 -11.02 7.24
CA GLY A 67 7.96 -10.49 8.51
C GLY A 67 7.95 -8.96 8.62
N LEU A 68 7.04 -8.29 7.93
CA LEU A 68 6.93 -6.82 7.84
C LEU A 68 5.82 -6.24 8.74
N ALA A 69 5.36 -7.00 9.73
CA ALA A 69 4.32 -6.55 10.65
C ALA A 69 4.81 -5.31 11.43
N GLY A 70 4.04 -4.23 11.39
CA GLY A 70 4.39 -2.96 12.04
C GLY A 70 5.36 -2.06 11.26
N GLU A 71 5.86 -2.47 10.08
CA GLU A 71 6.71 -1.59 9.25
C GLU A 71 5.91 -0.46 8.57
N PHE A 72 4.61 -0.68 8.31
CA PHE A 72 3.72 0.28 7.65
C PHE A 72 2.46 0.55 8.48
N LEU A 73 1.94 1.78 8.39
CA LEU A 73 0.59 2.13 8.82
C LEU A 73 -0.35 2.10 7.60
N LEU A 74 -1.36 1.23 7.62
CA LEU A 74 -2.38 1.17 6.57
C LEU A 74 -3.56 2.08 6.93
N LEU A 75 -3.89 3.02 6.04
CA LEU A 75 -5.10 3.83 6.10
C LEU A 75 -6.05 3.35 5.00
N GLY A 76 -7.07 2.58 5.36
CA GLY A 76 -8.04 1.97 4.44
C GLY A 76 -9.40 2.65 4.47
#